data_AF-A0A1Q8SXV9-F1
#
_entry.id   AF-A0A1Q8SXV9-F1
#
_cell.length_a   1.000
_cell.length_b   1.000
_cell.length_c   1.000
_cell.angle_alpha   90.00
_cell.angle_beta   90.00
_cell.angle_gamma   90.00
#
_symmetry.space_group_name_H-M   'P 1'
#
loop_
_entity.id
_entity.type
_entity.pdbx_description
1 polymer ?
#
loop_
_entity_poly.entity_id
_entity_poly.type
_entity_poly.pdbx_seq_one_letter_code
_entity_poly.pdbx_strand_id
1 'polypeptide(L)' 'ATDVGTGNGTLNFNADGSYTFTPGADFDSLAAGESRDVTFSYTATDNDGGVSEPKTVTITVTGTNDEPVA' A
#
# COMPACT_ATOMS: atom_id res chain seq x y z
N ALA A 1 -3.94 9.16 -6.00
CA ALA A 1 -4.31 8.89 -4.59
C ALA A 1 -3.00 8.65 -3.85
N THR A 2 -2.59 9.55 -2.96
CA THR A 2 -1.29 9.49 -2.26
C THR A 2 -1.42 9.05 -0.81
N ASP A 3 -2.62 8.69 -0.36
CA ASP A 3 -2.88 8.35 1.02
C ASP A 3 -3.75 7.10 1.09
N VAL A 4 -3.23 6.06 1.75
CA VAL A 4 -3.91 4.80 2.08
C VAL A 4 -4.65 4.92 3.42
N GLY A 5 -4.69 6.11 4.01
CA GLY A 5 -5.29 6.40 5.29
C GLY A 5 -4.29 6.26 6.43
N THR A 6 -4.56 6.94 7.54
CA THR A 6 -3.73 6.92 8.75
C THR A 6 -3.59 5.50 9.29
N GLY A 7 -2.36 5.07 9.63
CA GLY A 7 -2.10 3.74 10.18
C GLY A 7 -2.00 2.63 9.14
N ASN A 8 -1.93 2.97 7.84
CA ASN A 8 -1.78 2.01 6.75
C ASN A 8 -0.46 2.15 6.00
N GLY A 9 0.54 2.79 6.60
CA GLY A 9 1.80 3.12 5.94
C GLY A 9 1.64 4.29 4.97
N THR A 10 2.59 4.41 4.05
CA THR A 10 2.62 5.46 3.02
C THR A 10 2.70 4.87 1.63
N LEU A 11 1.99 5.47 0.69
CA LEU A 11 1.97 5.06 -0.71
C LEU A 11 2.32 6.23 -1.62
N ASN A 12 3.41 6.10 -2.35
CA ASN A 12 3.79 7.03 -3.40
C ASN A 12 3.49 6.40 -4.77
N PHE A 13 2.65 7.05 -5.57
CA PHE A 13 2.26 6.60 -6.89
C PHE A 13 2.79 7.58 -7.96
N ASN A 14 3.45 7.04 -8.98
CA ASN A 14 4.01 7.81 -10.09
C ASN A 14 3.07 7.82 -11.30
N ALA A 15 3.22 8.82 -12.17
CA ALA A 15 2.37 8.96 -13.36
C ALA A 15 2.53 7.80 -14.38
N ASP A 16 3.65 7.09 -14.33
CA ASP A 16 3.91 5.90 -15.16
C ASP A 16 3.26 4.61 -14.61
N GLY A 17 2.51 4.71 -13.51
CA GLY A 17 1.85 3.59 -12.86
C GLY A 17 2.71 2.82 -11.86
N SER A 18 4.00 3.16 -11.74
CA SER A 18 4.85 2.59 -10.69
C SER A 18 4.48 3.16 -9.32
N TYR A 19 4.65 2.37 -8.26
CA TYR A 19 4.39 2.81 -6.90
C TYR A 19 5.40 2.23 -5.92
N THR A 20 5.57 2.94 -4.80
CA THR A 20 6.34 2.48 -3.64
C THR A 20 5.43 2.49 -2.43
N PHE A 21 5.38 1.36 -1.73
CA PHE A 21 4.69 1.21 -0.47
C PHE A 21 5.70 1.10 0.67
N THR A 22 5.57 1.96 1.69
CA THR A 22 6.39 1.91 2.90
C THR A 22 5.49 1.69 4.11
N PRO A 23 5.52 0.49 4.73
CA PRO A 23 4.65 0.19 5.87
C PRO A 23 4.95 1.04 7.11
N GLY A 24 6.22 1.43 7.32
CA GLY A 24 6.63 2.16 8.53
C GLY A 24 6.37 1.34 9.80
N ALA A 25 6.16 2.03 10.92
CA ALA A 25 5.84 1.42 12.22
C ALA A 25 4.35 1.06 12.38
N ASP A 26 3.52 1.38 11.37
CA ASP A 26 2.05 1.24 11.45
C ASP A 26 1.59 -0.22 11.58
N PHE A 27 2.48 -1.18 11.30
CA PHE A 27 2.20 -2.62 11.31
C PHE A 27 2.99 -3.37 12.40
N ASP A 28 3.74 -2.69 13.25
CA ASP A 28 4.57 -3.30 14.32
C ASP A 28 3.74 -4.08 15.34
N SER A 29 2.43 -3.83 15.40
CA SER A 29 1.50 -4.58 16.25
C SER A 29 1.11 -5.95 15.70
N LEU A 30 1.41 -6.26 14.43
CA LEU A 30 1.06 -7.55 13.84
C LEU A 30 1.98 -8.64 14.40
N ALA A 31 1.39 -9.65 15.02
CA ALA A 31 2.15 -10.82 15.43
C ALA A 31 2.68 -11.61 14.22
N ALA A 32 3.64 -12.50 14.45
CA ALA A 32 4.17 -13.37 13.40
C ALA A 32 3.05 -14.20 12.74
N GLY A 33 2.88 -14.02 11.43
CA GLY A 33 1.83 -14.67 10.63
C GLY A 33 0.47 -13.97 10.65
N GLU A 34 0.28 -12.95 11.49
CA GLU A 34 -0.88 -12.07 11.40
C GLU A 34 -0.76 -11.18 10.17
N SER A 35 -1.85 -10.90 9.47
CA SER A 35 -1.81 -10.07 8.26
C SER A 35 -2.90 -9.02 8.25
N ARG A 36 -2.58 -7.87 7.65
CA ARG A 36 -3.51 -6.79 7.37
C ARG A 36 -3.39 -6.35 5.92
N ASP A 37 -4.54 -6.16 5.28
CA ASP A 37 -4.60 -5.66 3.92
C ASP A 37 -4.69 -4.13 3.88
N VAL A 38 -3.95 -3.54 2.95
CA VAL A 38 -4.05 -2.14 2.55
C VAL A 38 -4.57 -2.11 1.13
N THR A 39 -5.62 -1.33 0.87
CA THR A 39 -6.20 -1.22 -0.47
C THR A 39 -6.20 0.22 -0.97
N PHE A 40 -5.97 0.38 -2.27
CA PHE A 40 -6.13 1.66 -2.95
C PHE A 40 -6.65 1.46 -4.37
N SER A 41 -7.36 2.46 -4.87
CA SER A 41 -7.88 2.46 -6.24
C SER A 41 -7.09 3.41 -7.14
N TYR A 42 -6.88 3.00 -8.39
CA TYR A 42 -6.23 3.79 -9.43
C TYR A 42 -7.05 3.80 -10.72
N THR A 43 -6.82 4.82 -11.54
CA THR A 43 -7.28 4.91 -12.93
C THR A 43 -6.07 5.20 -13.82
N ALA A 44 -6.15 4.83 -15.09
CA ALA A 44 -5.18 5.21 -16.11
C ALA A 44 -5.79 6.26 -17.05
N THR A 45 -4.95 7.14 -17.57
CA THR A 45 -5.32 8.13 -18.59
C THR A 45 -4.48 7.92 -19.84
N ASP A 46 -5.12 7.77 -21.00
CA ASP A 46 -4.42 7.66 -22.29
C ASP A 46 -4.00 9.04 -22.84
N ASN A 47 -3.32 9.04 -23.99
CA ASN A 47 -2.84 10.27 -24.64
C ASN A 47 -3.96 11.18 -25.17
N ASP A 48 -5.18 10.66 -25.30
CA ASP A 48 -6.35 11.39 -25.80
C ASP A 48 -7.27 11.86 -24.65
N GLY A 49 -6.87 11.60 -23.40
CA GLY A 49 -7.59 11.99 -22.19
C GLY A 49 -8.68 11.02 -21.76
N GLY A 50 -8.77 9.84 -22.39
CA GLY A 50 -9.65 8.76 -21.96
C GLY A 50 -9.23 8.23 -20.59
N VAL A 51 -10.18 8.09 -19.66
CA VAL A 51 -9.94 7.59 -18.30
C VAL A 51 -10.51 6.18 -18.17
N SER A 52 -9.72 5.25 -17.64
CA SER A 52 -10.17 3.88 -17.39
C SER A 52 -11.19 3.79 -16.26
N GLU A 53 -11.94 2.68 -16.22
CA GLU A 53 -12.64 2.29 -14.99
C GLU A 53 -11.65 2.15 -13.82
N PRO A 54 -12.05 2.50 -12.59
CA PRO A 54 -11.21 2.31 -11.41
C PRO A 54 -10.83 0.84 -11.20
N LYS A 55 -9.59 0.60 -10.82
CA LYS A 55 -9.09 -0.71 -10.41
C LYS A 55 -8.49 -0.64 -9.01
N THR A 56 -8.64 -1.71 -8.25
CA THR A 56 -8.15 -1.81 -6.88
C THR A 56 -6.87 -2.64 -6.82
N VAL A 57 -5.88 -2.13 -6.08
CA VAL A 57 -4.70 -2.88 -5.65
C VAL A 57 -4.87 -3.22 -4.17
N THR A 58 -4.54 -4.46 -3.81
CA THR A 58 -4.47 -4.93 -2.44
C THR A 58 -3.03 -5.30 -2.12
N ILE A 59 -2.49 -4.73 -1.04
CA ILE A 59 -1.19 -5.07 -0.47
C ILE A 59 -1.46 -5.79 0.85
N THR A 60 -1.01 -7.04 0.95
CA THR A 60 -1.07 -7.79 2.20
C THR A 60 0.25 -7.64 2.95
N VAL A 61 0.19 -7.06 4.15
CA VAL A 61 1.34 -6.97 5.07
C VAL A 61 1.23 -8.08 6.09
N THR A 62 2.22 -8.96 6.15
CA THR A 62 2.29 -10.06 7.14
C THR A 62 3.33 -9.73 8.18
N GLY A 63 2.94 -9.76 9.46
CA GLY A 63 3.84 -9.57 10.58
C GLY A 63 4.88 -10.68 10.65
N THR A 64 6.10 -10.29 11.00
CA THR A 64 7.22 -11.20 11.27
C THR A 64 7.56 -11.19 12.75
N ASN A 65 8.24 -12.24 13.23
CA ASN A 65 8.81 -12.18 14.58
C ASN A 65 10.12 -11.41 14.52
N ASP A 66 10.19 -10.28 15.22
CA ASP A 66 11.43 -9.53 15.36
C ASP A 66 12.41 -10.28 16.28
N GLU A 67 13.71 -10.14 16.01
CA GLU A 67 14.73 -10.67 16.91
C GLU A 67 14.65 -9.97 18.28
N PRO A 68 14.87 -10.69 19.39
CA PRO A 68 14.85 -10.09 20.71
C PRO A 68 15.91 -8.99 20.80
N VAL A 69 15.51 -7.81 21.29
CA VAL A 69 16.44 -6.73 21.63
C VAL A 69 16.98 -7.00 23.04
N ALA A 70 18.31 -7.09 23.16
CA ALA A 70 19.02 -7.41 24.41
C ALA A 70 19.31 -6.18 25.28
#